data_AF-A0AAN9BMU0-F1
#
_entry.id   AF-A0AAN9BMU0-F1
#
_cell.length_a   1.000
_cell.length_b   1.000
_cell.length_c   1.000
_cell.angle_alpha   90.00
_cell.angle_beta   90.00
_cell.angle_gamma   90.00
#
_symmetry.space_group_name_H-M   'P 1'
#
loop_
_entity.id
_entity.type
_entity.pdbx_description
1 polymer ?
#
loop_
_entity_poly.entity_id
_entity_poly.type
_entity_poly.pdbx_seq_one_letter_code
_entity_poly.pdbx_strand_id
1 'polypeptide(L)'
;MMSIVDAVKAGLLNETTVMERIKPLFYTRMHMRLGEFDPPSMNPYSTLDLSIIHSPAHQALTLEAAMKSFVLLKNQNGFLPLKSKFNKHTVDPPSTI
;
A
#
# COMPACT_ATOMS: atom_id res chain seq x y z
N MET A 1 5.84 26.07 18.55
CA MET A 1 6.26 24.70 18.20
C MET A 1 7.79 24.72 18.16
N MET A 2 8.46 24.00 19.06
CA MET A 2 9.92 24.06 19.20
C MET A 2 10.59 23.22 18.11
N SER A 3 11.63 23.73 17.46
CA SER A 3 12.35 22.97 16.43
C SER A 3 13.32 21.97 17.07
N ILE A 4 13.64 20.89 16.37
CA ILE A 4 14.64 19.89 16.82
C ILE A 4 16.00 20.55 17.06
N VAL A 5 16.36 21.55 16.25
CA VAL A 5 17.62 22.30 16.38
C VAL A 5 17.64 23.09 17.68
N ASP A 6 16.52 23.71 18.06
CA ASP A 6 16.43 24.48 19.30
C ASP A 6 16.42 23.56 20.53
N ALA A 7 15.83 22.36 20.42
CA ALA A 7 15.80 21.36 21.49
C ALA A 7 17.18 20.76 21.79
N VAL A 8 18.02 20.59 20.76
CA VAL A 8 19.42 20.18 20.92
C VAL A 8 20.24 21.30 21.57
N LYS A 9 20.08 22.55 21.12
CA LYS A 9 20.76 23.72 21.72
C LYS A 9 20.36 23.96 23.17
N ALA A 10 19.12 23.66 23.53
CA ALA A 10 18.61 23.76 24.90
C ALA A 10 19.05 22.60 25.81
N GLY A 11 19.82 21.63 25.31
CA GLY A 11 20.29 20.46 26.09
C GLY A 11 19.18 19.47 26.47
N LEU A 12 17.96 19.67 25.95
CA LEU A 12 16.83 18.77 26.16
C LEU A 12 16.96 17.49 25.32
N LEU A 13 17.83 17.51 24.31
CA LEU A 13 18.02 16.43 23.36
C LEU A 13 19.51 16.26 23.03
N ASN A 14 20.02 15.04 23.14
CA ASN A 14 21.40 14.73 22.78
C ASN A 14 21.56 14.58 21.26
N GLU A 15 22.61 15.19 20.71
CA GLU A 15 22.95 15.10 19.29
C GLU A 15 23.24 13.65 18.86
N THR A 16 23.84 12.84 19.75
CA THR A 16 24.06 11.40 19.52
C THR A 16 22.75 10.65 19.26
N THR A 17 21.70 10.95 20.02
CA THR A 17 20.38 10.33 19.83
C THR A 17 19.77 10.74 18.49
N VAL A 18 19.94 11.99 18.05
CA VAL A 18 19.50 12.45 16.73
C VAL A 18 20.22 11.66 15.64
N MET A 19 21.54 11.55 15.73
CA MET A 19 22.36 10.83 14.76
C MET A 19 22.00 9.33 14.69
N GLU A 20 21.72 8.69 15.82
CA GLU A 20 21.26 7.29 15.85
C GLU A 20 19.92 7.08 15.13
N ARG A 21 18.99 8.03 15.23
CA ARG A 21 17.68 7.95 14.56
C ARG A 21 17.75 8.29 13.08
N ILE A 22 18.70 9.13 12.70
CA ILE A 22 18.94 9.53 11.31
C ILE A 22 19.64 8.42 10.51
N LYS A 23 20.63 7.73 11.10
CA LYS A 23 21.39 6.65 10.45
C LYS A 23 20.55 5.60 9.71
N PRO A 24 19.51 4.96 10.30
CA PRO A 24 18.73 3.94 9.60
C PRO A 24 17.91 4.51 8.43
N LEU A 25 17.42 5.75 8.56
CA LEU A 25 16.72 6.45 7.49
C LEU A 25 17.66 6.70 6.30
N PHE A 26 18.85 7.25 6.58
CA PHE A 26 19.86 7.51 5.55
C PHE A 26 20.43 6.22 4.95
N TYR A 27 20.60 5.15 5.73
CA TYR A 27 21.03 3.85 5.21
C TYR A 27 20.02 3.26 4.22
N THR A 28 18.74 3.32 4.58
CA THR A 28 17.65 2.78 3.75
C THR A 28 17.46 3.60 2.48
N ARG A 29 17.41 4.93 2.63
CA ARG A 29 17.06 5.88 1.57
C ARG A 29 18.25 6.25 0.68
N MET A 30 19.40 6.55 1.28
CA MET A 30 20.55 7.10 0.55
C MET A 30 21.56 6.04 0.11
N HIS A 31 21.83 5.04 0.95
CA HIS A 31 23.04 4.24 0.76
C HIS A 31 22.87 2.93 0.00
N MET A 32 21.78 2.13 0.14
CA MET A 32 21.83 0.77 -0.45
C MET A 32 20.51 0.04 -0.82
N ARG A 33 19.30 0.52 -0.50
CA ARG A 33 18.07 -0.31 -0.74
C ARG A 33 17.12 0.21 -1.81
N LEU A 34 16.95 1.52 -1.91
CA LEU A 34 16.06 2.13 -2.90
C LEU A 34 16.79 2.76 -4.09
N GLY A 35 18.12 2.93 -3.99
CA GLY A 35 18.94 3.49 -5.07
C GLY A 35 18.55 4.93 -5.46
N GLU A 36 18.11 5.76 -4.50
CA GLU A 36 17.72 7.16 -4.78
C GLU A 36 18.91 8.03 -5.24
N PHE A 37 20.15 7.61 -4.97
CA PHE A 37 21.38 8.29 -5.39
C PHE A 37 22.17 7.52 -6.46
N ASP A 38 21.70 6.34 -6.87
CA ASP A 38 22.32 5.56 -7.93
C ASP A 38 21.93 6.16 -9.30
N PRO A 39 22.85 6.16 -10.29
CA PRO A 39 22.51 6.62 -11.63
C PRO A 39 21.31 5.83 -12.19
N PRO A 40 20.45 6.42 -13.04
CA PRO A 40 19.23 5.77 -13.51
C PRO A 40 19.47 4.37 -14.10
N SER A 41 20.62 4.16 -14.74
CA SER A 41 21.04 2.87 -15.29
C SER A 41 21.25 1.75 -14.26
N MET A 42 21.44 2.06 -12.99
CA MET A 42 21.59 1.08 -11.90
C MET A 42 20.31 0.90 -11.07
N ASN A 43 19.26 1.70 -11.31
CA ASN A 43 18.00 1.60 -10.59
C ASN A 43 16.96 0.79 -11.40
N PRO A 44 16.58 -0.43 -10.97
CA PRO A 44 15.62 -1.28 -11.69
C PRO A 44 14.20 -0.70 -11.72
N TYR A 45 13.90 0.29 -10.88
CA TYR A 45 12.60 0.96 -10.82
C TYR A 45 12.54 2.25 -11.66
N SER A 46 13.68 2.74 -12.17
CA SER A 46 13.73 3.96 -12.99
C SER A 46 13.08 3.81 -14.37
N THR A 47 12.91 2.58 -14.83
CA THR A 47 12.32 2.22 -16.13
C THR A 47 10.81 1.99 -16.07
N LEU A 48 10.22 2.08 -14.88
CA LEU A 48 8.78 1.90 -14.70
C LEU A 48 8.03 3.09 -15.27
N ASP A 49 7.17 2.82 -16.24
CA ASP A 49 6.29 3.81 -16.84
C ASP A 49 4.92 3.83 -16.13
N LEU A 50 4.23 4.98 -16.21
CA LEU A 50 2.89 5.16 -15.68
C LEU A 50 1.87 4.23 -16.35
N SER A 51 2.15 3.72 -17.54
CA SER A 51 1.33 2.70 -18.23
C SER A 51 1.17 1.38 -17.46
N ILE A 52 2.05 1.12 -16.49
CA ILE A 52 1.96 -0.05 -15.60
C ILE A 52 0.88 0.15 -14.53
N ILE A 53 0.56 1.41 -14.19
CA ILE A 53 -0.48 1.74 -13.22
C ILE A 53 -1.83 1.37 -13.83
N HIS A 54 -2.60 0.55 -13.11
CA HIS A 54 -3.90 0.05 -13.56
C HIS A 54 -3.85 -0.77 -14.88
N SER A 55 -2.72 -1.41 -15.15
CA SER A 55 -2.58 -2.30 -16.31
C SER A 55 -3.56 -3.50 -16.24
N PRO A 56 -3.92 -4.12 -17.39
CA PRO A 56 -4.80 -5.28 -17.44
C PRO A 56 -4.32 -6.44 -16.56
N ALA A 57 -3.01 -6.62 -16.43
CA ALA A 57 -2.42 -7.65 -15.57
C ALA A 57 -2.72 -7.41 -14.08
N HIS A 58 -2.61 -6.16 -13.60
CA HIS A 58 -2.94 -5.78 -12.23
C HIS A 58 -4.44 -5.89 -11.94
N GLN A 59 -5.29 -5.56 -12.92
CA GLN A 59 -6.73 -5.75 -12.82
C GLN A 59 -7.10 -7.24 -12.71
N ALA A 60 -6.49 -8.10 -13.53
CA ALA A 60 -6.71 -9.54 -13.47
C ALA A 60 -6.31 -10.13 -12.10
N LEU A 61 -5.15 -9.72 -11.56
CA LEU A 61 -4.72 -10.14 -10.23
C LEU A 61 -5.68 -9.65 -9.13
N THR A 62 -6.16 -8.42 -9.25
CA THR A 62 -7.13 -7.85 -8.30
C THR A 62 -8.45 -8.61 -8.33
N LEU A 63 -8.92 -8.99 -9.53
CA LEU A 63 -10.10 -9.83 -9.69
C LEU A 63 -9.91 -11.19 -9.02
N GLU A 64 -8.78 -11.85 -9.23
CA GLU A 64 -8.47 -13.14 -8.60
C GLU A 64 -8.41 -13.02 -7.08
N ALA A 65 -7.73 -12.00 -6.56
CA ALA A 65 -7.64 -11.73 -5.13
C ALA A 65 -9.02 -11.46 -4.52
N ALA A 66 -9.86 -10.67 -5.19
CA ALA A 66 -11.23 -10.41 -4.77
C ALA A 66 -12.04 -11.71 -4.71
N MET A 67 -12.00 -12.53 -5.76
CA MET A 67 -12.69 -13.83 -5.80
C MET A 67 -12.26 -14.76 -4.66
N LYS A 68 -10.97 -14.77 -4.30
CA LYS A 68 -10.43 -15.59 -3.21
C LYS A 68 -10.64 -15.00 -1.81
N SER A 69 -10.92 -13.69 -1.72
CA SER A 69 -11.14 -13.01 -0.44
C SER A 69 -12.54 -13.23 0.15
N PHE A 70 -13.52 -13.57 -0.69
CA PHE A 70 -14.89 -13.77 -0.24
C PHE A 70 -15.04 -15.07 0.55
N VAL A 71 -15.48 -14.96 1.80
CA VAL A 71 -15.81 -16.10 2.66
C VAL A 71 -17.32 -16.18 2.84
N LEU A 72 -17.89 -17.34 2.49
CA LEU A 72 -19.32 -17.60 2.66
C LEU A 72 -19.61 -17.97 4.12
N LEU A 73 -20.04 -16.99 4.92
CA LEU A 73 -20.33 -17.20 6.34
C LEU A 73 -21.60 -18.02 6.59
N LYS A 74 -22.62 -17.85 5.75
CA LYS A 74 -23.93 -18.48 5.93
C LYS A 74 -24.55 -18.82 4.58
N ASN A 75 -24.90 -20.09 4.38
CA ASN A 75 -25.61 -20.57 3.20
C ASN A 75 -26.84 -21.39 3.62
N GLN A 76 -27.96 -20.72 3.88
CA GLN A 76 -29.19 -21.42 4.26
C GLN A 76 -29.83 -22.08 3.02
N ASN A 77 -30.27 -23.32 3.18
CA ASN A 77 -31.02 -24.09 2.18
C ASN A 77 -30.34 -24.21 0.80
N GLY A 78 -29.02 -24.07 0.73
CA GLY A 78 -28.27 -24.13 -0.53
C GLY A 78 -28.69 -23.06 -1.54
N PHE A 79 -29.05 -21.86 -1.04
CA PHE A 79 -29.55 -20.76 -1.86
C PHE A 79 -28.53 -20.28 -2.90
N LEU A 80 -27.23 -20.30 -2.56
CA LEU A 80 -26.14 -20.05 -3.49
C LEU A 80 -25.58 -21.39 -4.03
N PRO A 81 -25.25 -21.50 -5.34
CA PRO A 81 -25.19 -20.42 -6.35
C PRO A 81 -26.55 -20.08 -6.97
N LEU A 82 -26.75 -18.79 -7.32
CA LEU A 82 -27.99 -18.29 -7.93
C LEU A 82 -28.24 -18.95 -9.29
N LYS A 83 -29.42 -19.54 -9.46
CA LYS A 83 -29.86 -20.11 -10.74
C LYS A 83 -30.40 -18.99 -11.63
N SER A 84 -30.10 -19.01 -12.93
CA SER A 84 -30.50 -17.94 -13.88
C SER A 84 -32.02 -17.81 -14.14
N LYS A 85 -32.87 -18.47 -13.36
CA LYS A 85 -34.34 -18.43 -13.51
C LYS A 85 -34.98 -17.17 -12.96
N PHE A 86 -34.21 -16.32 -12.28
CA PHE A 86 -34.68 -15.05 -11.74
C PHE A 86 -34.37 -13.94 -12.73
N ASN A 87 -35.39 -13.41 -13.42
CA ASN A 87 -35.22 -12.39 -14.46
C ASN A 87 -35.20 -10.94 -13.92
N LYS A 88 -35.49 -10.75 -12.64
CA LYS A 88 -35.52 -9.43 -12.01
C LYS A 88 -34.90 -9.50 -10.62
N HIS A 89 -33.82 -8.74 -10.43
CA HIS A 89 -33.12 -8.58 -9.17
C HIS A 89 -33.09 -7.09 -8.84
N THR A 90 -33.48 -6.75 -7.61
CA THR A 90 -33.31 -5.39 -7.07
C THR A 90 -32.08 -5.43 -6.19
N VAL A 91 -31.12 -4.54 -6.45
CA VAL A 91 -29.93 -4.37 -5.62
C VAL A 91 -30.16 -3.13 -4.78
N ASP A 92 -30.42 -3.31 -3.49
CA ASP A 92 -30.55 -2.21 -2.55
C ASP A 92 -29.14 -1.81 -2.07
N PRO A 93 -28.72 -0.55 -2.27
CA PRO A 93 -27.43 -0.09 -1.80
C PRO A 93 -27.42 -0.07 -0.26
N PRO A 94 -26.31 -0.47 0.39
CA PRO A 94 -26.21 -0.38 1.83
C PRO A 94 -26.28 1.09 2.27
N SER A 95 -27.05 1.37 3.32
CA SER A 95 -27.06 2.65 4.01
C SER A 95 -25.68 2.89 4.63
N THR A 96 -24.93 3.83 4.08
CA THR A 96 -23.64 4.27 4.63
C THR A 96 -23.87 4.82 6.05
N ILE A 97 -23.08 4.33 7.02
CA ILE A 97 -23.03 4.85 8.39
C ILE A 97 -22.07 6.04 8.42
#